data_AF-A0A0T6LPH3-F1
#
_entry.id   AF-A0A0T6LPH3-F1
#
_cell.length_a   1.000
_cell.length_b   1.000
_cell.length_c   1.000
_cell.angle_alpha   90.00
_cell.angle_beta   90.00
_cell.angle_gamma   90.00
#
_symmetry.space_group_name_H-M   'P 1'
#
loop_
_entity.id
_entity.type
_entity.pdbx_description
1 polymer ?
#
loop_
_entity_poly.entity_id
_entity_poly.type
_entity_poly.pdbx_seq_one_letter_code
_entity_poly.pdbx_strand_id
1 'polypeptide(L)'
;MNVISLGYRTDLMVLASAGSVIVDRPSHLVVRTPSNPDFWWGNFVLFDAPPGPGDAERWSAVFAREFPEAEHLALGVDGTRGDAGDAGERARLGTTTEVDSVLTASRLVPPSRPAPEDLQIRPLSGDDDWEQAVRLRFDCDELGLTVEHRTFLERRVADHRRLCEAGHGVWFGAFTEGRMRAGTGVFGAGDGLARFQNVETHPAFRRRGLASALVHHAGLWGLRELGARMLVIVADPGYHAIDVYRRLGFADAEHQVRLCRAPAPTRSD
;
A
#
# COMPACT_ATOMS: atom_id res chain seq x y z
N MET A 1 13.08 17.68 2.56
CA MET A 1 12.89 16.88 3.77
C MET A 1 13.57 15.54 3.57
N ASN A 2 14.35 15.06 4.55
CA ASN A 2 14.93 13.71 4.50
C ASN A 2 13.98 12.73 5.17
N VAL A 3 13.38 11.82 4.40
CA VAL A 3 12.39 10.86 4.91
C VAL A 3 13.10 9.80 5.74
N ILE A 4 12.78 9.68 7.03
CA ILE A 4 13.45 8.74 7.94
C ILE A 4 12.77 7.38 8.00
N SER A 5 11.46 7.32 7.79
CA SER A 5 10.69 6.08 7.88
C SER A 5 10.87 5.21 6.64
N LEU A 6 11.18 3.93 6.84
CA LEU A 6 11.27 2.94 5.78
C LEU A 6 9.93 2.75 5.06
N GLY A 7 8.83 2.83 5.82
CA GLY A 7 7.47 2.80 5.30
C GLY A 7 7.24 3.82 4.19
N TYR A 8 7.39 5.12 4.50
CA TYR A 8 7.21 6.17 3.51
C TYR A 8 8.31 6.21 2.45
N ARG A 9 9.58 5.94 2.80
CA ARG A 9 10.65 5.88 1.79
C ARG A 9 10.30 4.90 0.67
N THR A 10 9.90 3.69 1.02
CA THR A 10 9.57 2.67 0.01
C THR A 10 8.28 2.98 -0.73
N ASP A 11 7.28 3.55 -0.05
CA ASP A 11 6.02 3.95 -0.68
C ASP A 11 6.22 5.07 -1.71
N LEU A 12 6.94 6.13 -1.33
CA LEU A 12 7.29 7.25 -2.21
C LEU A 12 8.06 6.80 -3.45
N MET A 13 8.92 5.80 -3.34
CA MET A 13 9.69 5.29 -4.48
C MET A 13 8.83 4.49 -5.46
N VAL A 14 7.87 3.72 -4.95
CA VAL A 14 6.88 3.03 -5.80
C VAL A 14 5.97 4.06 -6.48
N LEU A 15 5.50 5.07 -5.74
CA LEU A 15 4.68 6.16 -6.29
C LEU A 15 5.43 6.96 -7.36
N ALA A 16 6.68 7.33 -7.12
CA ALA A 16 7.51 8.03 -8.10
C ALA A 16 7.70 7.19 -9.38
N SER A 17 7.94 5.88 -9.23
CA SER A 17 8.03 4.95 -10.37
C SER A 17 6.71 4.82 -11.13
N ALA A 18 5.57 5.05 -10.46
CA ALA A 18 4.24 5.05 -11.05
C ALA A 18 3.87 6.38 -11.73
N GLY A 19 4.77 7.38 -11.70
CA GLY A 19 4.56 8.69 -12.29
C GLY A 19 4.03 9.76 -11.32
N SER A 20 4.01 9.48 -10.01
CA SER A 20 3.69 10.51 -9.02
C SER A 20 4.79 11.58 -8.96
N VAL A 21 4.39 12.83 -8.78
CA VAL A 21 5.27 13.98 -8.58
C VAL A 21 5.41 14.23 -7.08
N ILE A 22 6.65 14.23 -6.60
CA ILE A 22 6.98 14.50 -5.19
C ILE A 22 7.68 15.87 -5.12
N VAL A 23 7.05 16.83 -4.46
CA VAL A 23 7.57 18.19 -4.30
C VAL A 23 8.07 18.37 -2.87
N ASP A 24 9.36 18.68 -2.75
CA ASP A 24 9.98 18.99 -1.46
C ASP A 24 9.69 20.44 -1.05
N ARG A 25 9.16 20.62 0.16
CA ARG A 25 8.94 21.91 0.82
C ARG A 25 9.76 21.95 2.11
N PRO A 26 10.06 23.14 2.65
CA PRO A 26 10.89 23.25 3.85
C PRO A 26 10.42 22.42 5.06
N SER A 27 9.11 22.17 5.20
CA SER A 27 8.52 21.48 6.35
C SER A 27 7.70 20.23 6.02
N HIS A 28 7.62 19.84 4.75
CA HIS A 28 6.79 18.71 4.31
C HIS A 28 7.13 18.28 2.87
N LEU A 29 6.72 17.09 2.48
CA LEU A 29 6.62 16.69 1.07
C LEU A 29 5.18 16.74 0.61
N VAL A 30 4.97 17.08 -0.66
CA VAL A 30 3.66 16.99 -1.31
C VAL A 30 3.74 15.96 -2.41
N VAL A 31 2.91 14.93 -2.35
CA VAL A 31 2.87 13.85 -3.33
C VAL A 31 1.62 14.00 -4.17
N ARG A 32 1.74 13.98 -5.48
CA ARG A 32 0.60 14.10 -6.41
C ARG A 32 0.66 13.01 -7.46
N THR A 33 -0.49 12.47 -7.82
CA THR A 33 -0.63 11.51 -8.91
C THR A 33 -1.60 12.08 -9.94
N PRO A 34 -1.14 12.90 -10.91
CA PRO A 34 -2.02 13.60 -11.84
C PRO A 34 -2.92 12.67 -12.68
N SER A 35 -2.45 11.44 -12.95
CA SER A 35 -3.22 10.43 -13.67
C SER A 35 -4.36 9.81 -12.85
N ASN A 36 -4.39 10.03 -11.53
CA ASN A 36 -5.36 9.43 -10.62
C ASN A 36 -5.65 10.37 -9.42
N PRO A 37 -6.43 11.45 -9.63
CA PRO A 37 -6.67 12.47 -8.60
C PRO A 37 -7.49 11.95 -7.40
N ASP A 38 -8.28 10.91 -7.60
CA ASP A 38 -9.13 10.31 -6.55
C ASP A 38 -8.34 9.38 -5.61
N PHE A 39 -7.06 9.10 -5.90
CA PHE A 39 -6.22 8.24 -5.07
C PHE A 39 -5.62 9.00 -3.89
N TRP A 40 -6.26 8.95 -2.72
CA TRP A 40 -5.87 9.75 -1.54
C TRP A 40 -4.41 9.51 -1.14
N TRP A 41 -4.00 8.24 -1.01
CA TRP A 41 -2.62 7.90 -0.65
C TRP A 41 -1.61 7.99 -1.82
N GLY A 42 -2.04 8.48 -2.99
CA GLY A 42 -1.16 9.02 -4.04
C GLY A 42 -1.22 10.55 -4.16
N ASN A 43 -2.04 11.21 -3.34
CA ASN A 43 -2.31 12.64 -3.30
C ASN A 43 -2.36 13.13 -1.85
N PHE A 44 -1.20 13.18 -1.19
CA PHE A 44 -1.09 13.44 0.24
C PHE A 44 0.04 14.41 0.59
N VAL A 45 0.01 14.92 1.82
CA VAL A 45 1.11 15.70 2.41
C VAL A 45 1.81 14.87 3.48
N LEU A 46 3.14 14.77 3.42
CA LEU A 46 3.96 14.09 4.42
C LEU A 46 4.70 15.12 5.27
N PHE A 47 4.42 15.15 6.57
CA PHE A 47 5.12 16.00 7.53
C PHE A 47 6.27 15.26 8.20
N ASP A 48 7.32 15.98 8.59
CA ASP A 48 8.54 15.44 9.23
C ASP A 48 8.36 15.09 10.71
N ALA A 49 7.26 15.55 11.33
CA ALA A 49 6.96 15.34 12.73
C ALA A 49 5.45 15.18 12.95
N PRO A 50 5.03 14.47 14.01
CA PRO A 50 3.63 14.40 14.39
C PRO A 50 3.06 15.78 14.76
N PRO A 51 1.74 16.00 14.62
CA PRO A 51 1.14 17.31 14.86
C PRO A 51 1.25 17.69 16.35
N GLY A 52 1.76 18.90 16.61
CA GLY A 52 1.82 19.53 17.92
C GLY A 52 0.83 20.70 18.06
N PRO A 53 0.76 21.35 19.23
CA PRO A 53 -0.19 22.45 19.47
C PRO A 53 -0.15 23.54 18.39
N GLY A 54 -1.29 23.82 17.76
CA GLY A 54 -1.47 24.79 16.67
C GLY A 54 -1.34 24.20 15.25
N ASP A 55 -0.96 22.93 15.12
CA ASP A 55 -0.72 22.34 13.79
C ASP A 55 -1.97 21.99 13.00
N ALA A 56 -3.12 21.75 13.63
CA ALA A 56 -4.34 21.38 12.91
C ALA A 56 -4.74 22.42 11.86
N GLU A 57 -4.72 23.70 12.23
CA GLU A 57 -5.05 24.80 11.32
C GLU A 57 -3.98 24.93 10.23
N ARG A 58 -2.70 24.89 10.62
CA ARG A 58 -1.56 24.96 9.69
C ARG A 58 -1.58 23.83 8.66
N TRP A 59 -1.76 22.60 9.10
CA TRP A 59 -1.75 21.40 8.26
C TRP A 59 -2.96 21.36 7.34
N SER A 60 -4.15 21.73 7.84
CA SER A 60 -5.35 21.86 7.00
C SER A 60 -5.16 22.91 5.91
N ALA A 61 -4.59 24.08 6.24
CA ALA A 61 -4.32 25.14 5.27
C ALA A 61 -3.26 24.73 4.25
N VAL A 62 -2.23 23.99 4.67
CA VAL A 62 -1.23 23.42 3.75
C VAL A 62 -1.90 22.45 2.78
N PHE A 63 -2.68 21.49 3.28
CA PHE A 63 -3.34 20.51 2.41
C PHE A 63 -4.30 21.18 1.42
N ALA A 64 -5.18 22.08 1.90
CA ALA A 64 -6.15 22.77 1.05
C ALA A 64 -5.48 23.64 -0.04
N ARG A 65 -4.32 24.24 0.25
CA ARG A 65 -3.56 24.98 -0.77
C ARG A 65 -2.99 24.06 -1.84
N GLU A 66 -2.51 22.88 -1.45
CA GLU A 66 -1.86 21.95 -2.37
C GLU A 66 -2.88 21.10 -3.15
N PHE A 67 -4.09 20.92 -2.60
CA PHE A 67 -5.22 20.13 -3.14
C PHE A 67 -6.57 20.87 -2.96
N PRO A 68 -6.82 21.97 -3.69
CA PRO A 68 -7.99 22.83 -3.48
C PRO A 68 -9.33 22.16 -3.81
N GLU A 69 -9.32 21.11 -4.65
CA GLU A 69 -10.51 20.36 -5.06
C GLU A 69 -10.74 19.11 -4.20
N ALA A 70 -9.84 18.79 -3.26
CA ALA A 70 -9.97 17.59 -2.43
C ALA A 70 -10.96 17.79 -1.29
N GLU A 71 -11.98 16.94 -1.24
CA GLU A 71 -12.95 16.89 -0.13
C GLU A 71 -12.47 16.02 1.06
N HIS A 72 -11.41 15.24 0.83
CA HIS A 72 -10.77 14.39 1.84
C HIS A 72 -9.56 15.09 2.47
N LEU A 73 -8.97 14.45 3.48
CA LEU A 73 -7.68 14.83 4.05
C LEU A 73 -6.80 13.59 4.15
N ALA A 74 -5.60 13.65 3.58
CA ALA A 74 -4.60 12.58 3.66
C ALA A 74 -3.26 13.17 4.11
N LEU A 75 -2.88 12.89 5.36
CA LEU A 75 -1.67 13.42 5.97
C LEU A 75 -0.82 12.27 6.50
N GLY A 76 0.40 12.16 6.02
CA GLY A 76 1.40 11.24 6.55
C GLY A 76 2.26 11.90 7.61
N VAL A 77 2.73 11.10 8.57
CA VAL A 77 3.73 11.51 9.56
C VAL A 77 4.98 10.66 9.38
N ASP A 78 6.09 11.29 9.02
CA ASP A 78 7.38 10.63 8.85
C ASP A 78 8.03 10.31 10.20
N GLY A 79 7.47 9.31 10.87
CA GLY A 79 7.98 8.74 12.11
C GLY A 79 8.04 7.22 12.03
N THR A 80 8.84 6.62 12.91
CA THR A 80 9.06 5.16 12.93
C THR A 80 8.39 4.45 14.10
N ARG A 81 7.81 5.22 15.04
CA ARG A 81 7.32 4.70 16.34
C ARG A 81 5.80 4.66 16.46
N GLY A 82 5.06 5.09 15.44
CA GLY A 82 3.61 5.11 15.51
C GLY A 82 3.05 6.30 16.30
N ASP A 83 3.87 7.32 16.55
CA ASP A 83 3.43 8.54 17.23
C ASP A 83 2.55 9.38 16.30
N ALA A 84 1.27 9.50 16.65
CA ALA A 84 0.29 10.29 15.92
C ALA A 84 0.13 11.72 16.47
N GLY A 85 0.95 12.13 17.44
CA GLY A 85 0.98 13.48 17.99
C GLY A 85 -0.12 13.80 19.00
N ASP A 86 -0.47 15.08 19.08
CA ASP A 86 -1.48 15.56 20.01
C ASP A 86 -2.91 15.11 19.60
N ALA A 87 -3.63 14.52 20.55
CA ALA A 87 -4.98 14.03 20.29
C ALA A 87 -5.99 15.16 20.02
N GLY A 88 -5.80 16.33 20.63
CA GLY A 88 -6.64 17.51 20.42
C GLY A 88 -6.46 18.08 19.01
N GLU A 89 -5.23 18.11 18.50
CA GLU A 89 -4.94 18.49 17.11
C GLU A 89 -5.58 17.52 16.12
N ARG A 90 -5.45 16.21 16.33
CA ARG A 90 -6.12 15.21 15.48
C ARG A 90 -7.65 15.35 15.51
N ALA A 91 -8.23 15.62 16.67
CA ALA A 91 -9.65 15.89 16.80
C ALA A 91 -10.08 17.16 16.05
N ARG A 92 -9.28 18.24 16.12
CA ARG A 92 -9.50 19.48 15.34
C ARG A 92 -9.38 19.25 13.83
N LEU A 93 -8.45 18.40 13.40
CA LEU A 93 -8.32 17.97 12.00
C LEU A 93 -9.52 17.09 11.56
N GLY A 94 -10.25 16.49 12.50
CA GLY A 94 -11.33 15.56 12.21
C GLY A 94 -10.83 14.26 11.58
N THR A 95 -9.58 13.87 11.85
CA THR A 95 -8.95 12.70 11.22
C THR A 95 -9.10 11.44 12.07
N THR A 96 -9.32 10.30 11.42
CA THR A 96 -9.00 8.99 11.96
C THR A 96 -7.49 8.73 11.87
N THR A 97 -6.98 7.87 12.74
CA THR A 97 -5.57 7.48 12.78
C THR A 97 -5.43 6.01 12.42
N GLU A 98 -4.64 5.74 11.39
CA GLU A 98 -4.19 4.40 11.02
C GLU A 98 -2.71 4.28 11.37
N VAL A 99 -2.35 3.22 12.11
CA VAL A 99 -0.96 2.92 12.50
C VAL A 99 -0.62 1.53 11.99
N ASP A 100 0.06 1.47 10.85
CA ASP A 100 0.42 0.21 10.20
C ASP A 100 1.79 -0.28 10.68
N SER A 101 1.97 -1.60 10.76
CA SER A 101 3.27 -2.21 11.04
C SER A 101 4.08 -2.31 9.76
N VAL A 102 5.31 -1.78 9.78
CA VAL A 102 6.32 -1.99 8.75
C VAL A 102 7.13 -3.24 9.14
N LEU A 103 7.09 -4.27 8.31
CA LEU A 103 7.85 -5.50 8.51
C LEU A 103 8.92 -5.68 7.43
N THR A 104 10.06 -6.24 7.82
CA THR A 104 11.21 -6.45 6.93
C THR A 104 11.74 -7.87 6.95
N ALA A 105 12.28 -8.33 5.83
CA ALA A 105 12.97 -9.62 5.74
C ALA A 105 14.15 -9.54 4.76
N SER A 106 15.33 -10.01 5.17
CA SER A 106 16.49 -10.24 4.28
C SER A 106 16.60 -11.69 3.81
N ARG A 107 15.87 -12.60 4.46
CA ARG A 107 15.73 -14.00 4.11
C ARG A 107 14.31 -14.46 4.42
N LEU A 108 13.83 -15.45 3.67
CA LEU A 108 12.50 -16.00 3.87
C LEU A 108 12.57 -17.44 4.39
N VAL A 109 11.57 -17.79 5.18
CA VAL A 109 11.31 -19.15 5.66
C VAL A 109 10.21 -19.76 4.79
N PRO A 110 10.38 -20.99 4.29
CA PRO A 110 9.33 -21.69 3.54
C PRO A 110 8.02 -21.78 4.33
N PRO A 111 6.86 -21.64 3.67
CA PRO A 111 5.57 -21.73 4.36
C PRO A 111 5.36 -23.13 4.95
N SER A 112 4.94 -23.19 6.22
CA SER A 112 4.67 -24.45 6.91
C SER A 112 3.35 -25.11 6.50
N ARG A 113 2.40 -24.32 6.00
CA ARG A 113 1.11 -24.81 5.52
C ARG A 113 1.23 -25.20 4.05
N PRO A 114 0.86 -26.43 3.66
CA PRO A 114 0.84 -26.81 2.27
C PRO A 114 -0.19 -25.98 1.50
N ALA A 115 0.17 -25.59 0.28
CA ALA A 115 -0.73 -24.98 -0.67
C ALA A 115 -1.52 -26.09 -1.43
N PRO A 116 -2.62 -25.75 -2.12
CA PRO A 116 -3.32 -26.69 -2.99
C PRO A 116 -2.38 -27.29 -4.05
N GLU A 117 -2.58 -28.56 -4.39
CA GLU A 117 -1.72 -29.27 -5.36
C GLU A 117 -1.80 -28.68 -6.78
N ASP A 118 -2.95 -28.11 -7.13
CA ASP A 118 -3.19 -27.45 -8.42
C ASP A 118 -2.72 -25.98 -8.46
N LEU A 119 -2.12 -25.47 -7.37
CA LEU A 119 -1.72 -24.08 -7.27
C LEU A 119 -0.61 -23.73 -8.27
N GLN A 120 -0.88 -22.75 -9.12
CA GLN A 120 0.10 -22.14 -10.01
C GLN A 120 0.40 -20.71 -9.56
N ILE A 121 1.66 -20.43 -9.24
CA ILE A 121 2.12 -19.06 -8.95
C ILE A 121 2.97 -18.58 -10.12
N ARG A 122 2.57 -17.47 -10.72
CA ARG A 122 3.28 -16.89 -11.86
C ARG A 122 3.03 -15.38 -11.99
N PRO A 123 3.91 -14.65 -12.70
CA PRO A 123 3.64 -13.28 -13.11
C PRO A 123 2.32 -13.19 -13.89
N LEU A 124 1.63 -12.06 -13.75
CA LEU A 124 0.51 -11.72 -14.63
C LEU A 124 1.01 -11.34 -16.02
N SER A 125 0.31 -11.80 -17.05
CA SER A 125 0.65 -11.62 -18.44
C SER A 125 -0.61 -11.53 -19.30
N GLY A 126 -0.71 -10.48 -20.12
CA GLY A 126 -1.84 -10.27 -21.02
C GLY A 126 -3.13 -9.84 -20.31
N ASP A 127 -4.15 -9.53 -21.10
CA ASP A 127 -5.34 -8.82 -20.62
C ASP A 127 -6.20 -9.66 -19.66
N ASP A 128 -6.31 -10.98 -19.88
CA ASP A 128 -7.12 -11.86 -19.03
C ASP A 128 -6.63 -11.87 -17.58
N ASP A 129 -5.33 -12.00 -17.35
CA ASP A 129 -4.75 -12.01 -16.01
C ASP A 129 -5.01 -10.71 -15.25
N TRP A 130 -4.89 -9.57 -15.94
CA TRP A 130 -5.15 -8.25 -15.34
C TRP A 130 -6.64 -8.04 -15.08
N GLU A 131 -7.52 -8.56 -15.93
CA GLU A 131 -8.97 -8.59 -15.66
C GLU A 131 -9.27 -9.47 -14.42
N GLN A 132 -8.60 -10.60 -14.27
CA GLN A 132 -8.73 -11.44 -13.07
C GLN A 132 -8.21 -10.74 -11.81
N ALA A 133 -7.16 -9.92 -11.90
CA ALA A 133 -6.68 -9.10 -10.78
C ALA A 133 -7.71 -8.03 -10.36
N VAL A 134 -8.38 -7.40 -11.33
CA VAL A 134 -9.51 -6.49 -11.07
C VAL A 134 -10.65 -7.23 -10.36
N ARG A 135 -11.05 -8.40 -10.86
CA ARG A 135 -12.11 -9.23 -10.24
C ARG A 135 -11.75 -9.63 -8.81
N LEU A 136 -10.51 -10.09 -8.57
CA LEU A 136 -10.04 -10.41 -7.22
C LEU A 136 -10.12 -9.21 -6.28
N ARG A 137 -9.74 -8.02 -6.76
CA ARG A 137 -9.83 -6.78 -5.97
C ARG A 137 -11.27 -6.51 -5.53
N PHE A 138 -12.24 -6.66 -6.44
CA PHE A 138 -13.66 -6.53 -6.10
C PHE A 138 -14.13 -7.60 -5.12
N ASP A 139 -13.71 -8.86 -5.28
CA ASP A 139 -14.09 -9.93 -4.36
C ASP A 139 -13.49 -9.74 -2.95
N CYS A 140 -12.40 -8.98 -2.83
CA CYS A 140 -11.76 -8.65 -1.55
C CYS A 140 -12.31 -7.37 -0.91
N ASP A 141 -13.07 -6.56 -1.64
CA ASP A 141 -13.59 -5.28 -1.17
C ASP A 141 -14.91 -5.48 -0.40
N GLU A 142 -14.89 -5.12 0.87
CA GLU A 142 -16.00 -5.32 1.81
C GLU A 142 -16.92 -4.08 1.89
N LEU A 143 -16.58 -2.96 1.25
CA LEU A 143 -17.28 -1.66 1.38
C LEU A 143 -18.44 -1.46 0.39
N GLY A 144 -18.66 -2.42 -0.52
CA GLY A 144 -19.68 -2.30 -1.56
C GLY A 144 -19.20 -1.50 -2.78
N LEU A 145 -19.65 -1.91 -3.96
CA LEU A 145 -19.14 -1.42 -5.24
C LEU A 145 -20.05 -0.30 -5.79
N THR A 146 -19.77 0.95 -5.43
CA THR A 146 -20.28 2.09 -6.24
C THR A 146 -19.56 2.12 -7.60
N VAL A 147 -20.12 2.83 -8.58
CA VAL A 147 -19.50 2.95 -9.91
C VAL A 147 -18.16 3.68 -9.80
N GLU A 148 -18.10 4.71 -8.96
CA GLU A 148 -16.90 5.51 -8.70
C GLU A 148 -15.82 4.65 -8.03
N HIS A 149 -16.20 3.82 -7.04
CA HIS A 149 -15.27 2.91 -6.38
C HIS A 149 -14.74 1.86 -7.35
N ARG A 150 -15.59 1.34 -8.24
CA ARG A 150 -15.19 0.43 -9.32
C ARG A 150 -14.13 1.05 -10.23
N THR A 151 -14.40 2.24 -10.76
CA THR A 151 -13.46 2.96 -11.64
C THR A 151 -12.14 3.24 -10.93
N PHE A 152 -12.17 3.58 -9.63
CA PHE A 152 -10.95 3.75 -8.83
C PHE A 152 -10.11 2.45 -8.77
N LEU A 153 -10.73 1.31 -8.45
CA LEU A 153 -10.01 0.03 -8.35
C LEU A 153 -9.44 -0.41 -9.70
N GLU A 154 -10.17 -0.21 -10.80
CA GLU A 154 -9.69 -0.46 -12.17
C GLU A 154 -8.48 0.41 -12.51
N ARG A 155 -8.54 1.73 -12.21
CA ARG A 155 -7.39 2.63 -12.40
C ARG A 155 -6.18 2.17 -11.59
N ARG A 156 -6.37 1.73 -10.34
CA ARG A 156 -5.30 1.21 -9.50
C ARG A 156 -4.67 -0.06 -10.09
N VAL A 157 -5.46 -1.00 -10.60
CA VAL A 157 -4.88 -2.19 -11.27
C VAL A 157 -4.14 -1.80 -12.55
N ALA A 158 -4.66 -0.83 -13.32
CA ALA A 158 -3.97 -0.32 -14.50
C ALA A 158 -2.65 0.41 -14.17
N ASP A 159 -2.58 1.14 -13.05
CA ASP A 159 -1.33 1.74 -12.53
C ASP A 159 -0.29 0.65 -12.24
N HIS A 160 -0.68 -0.44 -11.57
CA HIS A 160 0.22 -1.55 -11.29
C HIS A 160 0.67 -2.29 -12.56
N ARG A 161 -0.22 -2.43 -13.55
CA ARG A 161 0.13 -2.99 -14.85
C ARG A 161 1.22 -2.17 -15.53
N ARG A 162 1.07 -0.85 -15.59
CA ARG A 162 2.07 0.06 -16.16
C ARG A 162 3.42 -0.06 -15.45
N LEU A 163 3.43 -0.14 -14.13
CA LEU A 163 4.67 -0.37 -13.36
C LEU A 163 5.36 -1.68 -13.76
N CYS A 164 4.60 -2.76 -13.93
CA CYS A 164 5.14 -4.06 -14.33
C CYS A 164 5.68 -4.01 -15.77
N GLU A 165 4.93 -3.42 -16.69
CA GLU A 165 5.33 -3.27 -18.11
C GLU A 165 6.54 -2.35 -18.28
N ALA A 166 6.73 -1.37 -17.39
CA ALA A 166 7.92 -0.53 -17.32
C ALA A 166 9.13 -1.20 -16.63
N GLY A 167 8.98 -2.43 -16.12
CA GLY A 167 10.07 -3.20 -15.51
C GLY A 167 10.43 -2.78 -14.08
N HIS A 168 9.56 -2.03 -13.38
CA HIS A 168 9.80 -1.62 -11.99
C HIS A 168 9.52 -2.74 -10.97
N GLY A 169 8.88 -3.82 -11.39
CA GLY A 169 8.52 -4.94 -10.54
C GLY A 169 7.61 -5.92 -11.26
N VAL A 170 7.04 -6.85 -10.50
CA VAL A 170 6.13 -7.86 -11.02
C VAL A 170 4.92 -8.00 -10.10
N TRP A 171 3.76 -8.17 -10.72
CA TRP A 171 2.57 -8.65 -10.05
C TRP A 171 2.46 -10.17 -10.23
N PHE A 172 2.38 -10.89 -9.13
CA PHE A 172 2.17 -12.33 -9.12
C PHE A 172 0.72 -12.66 -8.83
N GLY A 173 0.18 -13.64 -9.55
CA GLY A 173 -1.08 -14.29 -9.24
C GLY A 173 -0.88 -15.72 -8.76
N ALA A 174 -1.73 -16.14 -7.83
CA ALA A 174 -1.86 -17.52 -7.39
C ALA A 174 -3.19 -18.07 -7.95
N PHE A 175 -3.07 -19.01 -8.88
CA PHE A 175 -4.17 -19.54 -9.67
C PHE A 175 -4.52 -20.98 -9.25
N THR A 176 -5.80 -21.26 -9.12
CA THR A 176 -6.36 -22.62 -8.93
C THR A 176 -7.51 -22.77 -9.91
N GLU A 177 -7.58 -23.89 -10.63
CA GLU A 177 -8.59 -24.11 -11.69
C GLU A 177 -8.67 -22.97 -12.72
N GLY A 178 -7.51 -22.39 -13.07
CA GLY A 178 -7.42 -21.27 -14.03
C GLY A 178 -7.95 -19.93 -13.51
N ARG A 179 -8.33 -19.82 -12.23
CA ARG A 179 -8.83 -18.60 -11.61
C ARG A 179 -7.83 -18.04 -10.60
N MET A 180 -7.54 -16.74 -10.68
CA MET A 180 -6.72 -16.04 -9.69
C MET A 180 -7.45 -15.96 -8.35
N ARG A 181 -6.87 -16.54 -7.30
CA ARG A 181 -7.44 -16.56 -5.93
C ARG A 181 -6.64 -15.75 -4.92
N ALA A 182 -5.40 -15.38 -5.27
CA ALA A 182 -4.59 -14.46 -4.50
C ALA A 182 -3.67 -13.67 -5.44
N GLY A 183 -3.27 -12.48 -5.01
CA GLY A 183 -2.42 -11.56 -5.78
C GLY A 183 -1.52 -10.71 -4.89
N THR A 184 -0.36 -10.32 -5.42
CA THR A 184 0.51 -9.31 -4.80
C THR A 184 1.51 -8.76 -5.81
N GLY A 185 1.84 -7.48 -5.70
CA GLY A 185 2.95 -6.86 -6.40
C GLY A 185 4.23 -6.86 -5.55
N VAL A 186 5.39 -7.00 -6.20
CA VAL A 186 6.70 -6.74 -5.60
C VAL A 186 7.48 -5.81 -6.52
N PHE A 187 7.80 -4.62 -6.01
CA PHE A 187 8.44 -3.56 -6.79
C PHE A 187 9.76 -3.14 -6.17
N GLY A 188 10.73 -2.78 -7.02
CA GLY A 188 11.97 -2.17 -6.57
C GLY A 188 11.68 -0.82 -5.91
N ALA A 189 12.26 -0.60 -4.74
CA ALA A 189 12.13 0.63 -3.97
C ALA A 189 13.51 1.24 -3.66
N GLY A 190 14.45 1.08 -4.61
CA GLY A 190 15.85 1.56 -4.57
C GLY A 190 16.66 1.13 -3.35
N ASP A 191 17.95 1.46 -3.32
CA ASP A 191 18.88 1.10 -2.24
C ASP A 191 18.93 -0.40 -1.86
N GLY A 192 18.53 -1.28 -2.78
CA GLY A 192 18.38 -2.72 -2.52
C GLY A 192 17.14 -3.07 -1.69
N LEU A 193 16.11 -2.23 -1.69
CA LEU A 193 14.80 -2.47 -1.09
C LEU A 193 13.82 -2.97 -2.15
N ALA A 194 12.94 -3.89 -1.76
CA ALA A 194 11.76 -4.24 -2.55
C ALA A 194 10.50 -4.16 -1.68
N ARG A 195 9.46 -3.52 -2.22
CA ARG A 195 8.21 -3.25 -1.53
C ARG A 195 7.11 -4.14 -2.07
N PHE A 196 6.47 -4.89 -1.17
CA PHE A 196 5.23 -5.57 -1.48
C PHE A 196 4.08 -4.58 -1.57
N GLN A 197 3.17 -4.83 -2.51
CA GLN A 197 1.94 -4.08 -2.71
C GLN A 197 0.75 -5.05 -2.72
N ASN A 198 -0.32 -4.67 -2.01
CA ASN A 198 -1.62 -5.33 -2.01
C ASN A 198 -1.57 -6.87 -1.98
N VAL A 199 -1.16 -7.45 -0.84
CA VAL A 199 -1.29 -8.90 -0.64
C VAL A 199 -2.76 -9.23 -0.37
N GLU A 200 -3.42 -9.80 -1.36
CA GLU A 200 -4.86 -10.08 -1.31
C GLU A 200 -5.13 -11.57 -1.52
N THR A 201 -6.19 -12.06 -0.89
CA THR A 201 -6.67 -13.43 -1.07
C THR A 201 -8.18 -13.43 -0.99
N HIS A 202 -8.80 -14.03 -2.01
CA HIS A 202 -10.24 -14.14 -2.13
C HIS A 202 -10.83 -14.69 -0.82
N PRO A 203 -11.87 -14.06 -0.23
CA PRO A 203 -12.40 -14.44 1.09
C PRO A 203 -12.67 -15.93 1.28
N ALA A 204 -13.33 -16.57 0.30
CA ALA A 204 -13.62 -18.02 0.31
C ALA A 204 -12.38 -18.94 0.24
N PHE A 205 -11.22 -18.42 -0.16
CA PHE A 205 -9.96 -19.16 -0.30
C PHE A 205 -8.92 -18.78 0.75
N ARG A 206 -9.28 -17.92 1.72
CA ARG A 206 -8.44 -17.60 2.88
C ARG A 206 -8.16 -18.85 3.71
N ARG A 207 -7.03 -18.83 4.44
CA ARG A 207 -6.57 -19.96 5.28
C ARG A 207 -6.39 -21.27 4.50
N ARG A 208 -5.97 -21.23 3.24
CA ARG A 208 -5.63 -22.42 2.42
C ARG A 208 -4.15 -22.46 1.97
N GLY A 209 -3.29 -21.65 2.59
CA GLY A 209 -1.86 -21.59 2.24
C GLY A 209 -1.50 -20.71 1.04
N LEU A 210 -2.50 -20.14 0.34
CA LEU A 210 -2.30 -19.31 -0.86
C LEU A 210 -1.42 -18.08 -0.59
N ALA A 211 -1.82 -17.22 0.37
CA ALA A 211 -1.08 -16.00 0.69
C ALA A 211 0.37 -16.28 1.10
N SER A 212 0.58 -17.31 1.93
CA SER A 212 1.92 -17.67 2.40
C SER A 212 2.81 -18.20 1.26
N ALA A 213 2.27 -19.03 0.37
CA ALA A 213 3.00 -19.52 -0.79
C ALA A 213 3.32 -18.39 -1.78
N LEU A 214 2.36 -17.49 -2.03
CA LEU A 214 2.50 -16.35 -2.91
C LEU A 214 3.56 -15.36 -2.43
N VAL A 215 3.49 -14.93 -1.17
CA VAL A 215 4.46 -13.99 -0.59
C VAL A 215 5.86 -14.60 -0.55
N HIS A 216 5.97 -15.88 -0.20
CA HIS A 216 7.25 -16.58 -0.24
C HIS A 216 7.85 -16.60 -1.65
N HIS A 217 7.06 -16.98 -2.65
CA HIS A 217 7.49 -17.02 -4.05
C HIS A 217 7.92 -15.63 -4.55
N ALA A 218 7.05 -14.63 -4.39
CA ALA A 218 7.30 -13.28 -4.87
C ALA A 218 8.49 -12.61 -4.15
N GLY A 219 8.68 -12.91 -2.87
CA GLY A 219 9.82 -12.41 -2.11
C GLY A 219 11.15 -13.05 -2.51
N LEU A 220 11.17 -14.37 -2.77
CA LEU A 220 12.36 -15.03 -3.33
C LEU A 220 12.71 -14.47 -4.72
N TRP A 221 11.70 -14.20 -5.54
CA TRP A 221 11.89 -13.50 -6.82
C TRP A 221 12.47 -12.10 -6.60
N GLY A 222 11.94 -11.31 -5.66
CA GLY A 222 12.46 -9.97 -5.35
C GLY A 222 13.91 -9.97 -4.86
N LEU A 223 14.29 -10.92 -4.00
CA LEU A 223 15.68 -11.06 -3.52
C LEU A 223 16.65 -11.41 -4.66
N ARG A 224 16.22 -12.25 -5.60
CA ARG A 224 17.05 -12.73 -6.71
C ARG A 224 17.08 -11.79 -7.90
N GLU A 225 15.92 -11.47 -8.45
CA GLU A 225 15.77 -10.80 -9.75
C GLU A 225 15.85 -9.28 -9.62
N LEU A 226 15.32 -8.69 -8.53
CA LEU A 226 15.52 -7.27 -8.24
C LEU A 226 16.84 -6.99 -7.50
N GLY A 227 17.57 -8.03 -7.09
CA GLY A 227 18.77 -7.90 -6.26
C GLY A 227 18.49 -7.23 -4.91
N ALA A 228 17.25 -7.35 -4.41
CA ALA A 228 16.88 -6.75 -3.14
C ALA A 228 17.63 -7.43 -1.99
N ARG A 229 18.15 -6.63 -1.06
CA ARG A 229 18.75 -7.09 0.19
C ARG A 229 17.74 -7.10 1.33
N MET A 230 16.65 -6.35 1.18
CA MET A 230 15.60 -6.24 2.18
C MET A 230 14.24 -6.09 1.50
N LEU A 231 13.34 -7.01 1.86
CA LEU A 231 11.92 -6.97 1.51
C LEU A 231 11.20 -6.14 2.56
N VAL A 232 10.22 -5.34 2.14
CA VAL A 232 9.41 -4.50 3.01
C VAL A 232 7.93 -4.77 2.73
N ILE A 233 7.17 -5.05 3.79
CA ILE A 233 5.70 -5.15 3.79
C ILE A 233 5.19 -4.12 4.80
N VAL A 234 4.11 -3.42 4.46
CA VAL A 234 3.33 -2.65 5.43
C VAL A 234 1.95 -3.25 5.51
N ALA A 235 1.51 -3.50 6.73
CA ALA A 235 0.25 -4.16 6.99
C ALA A 235 -0.42 -3.56 8.22
N ASP A 236 -1.75 -3.46 8.17
CA ASP A 236 -2.57 -3.17 9.33
C ASP A 236 -2.35 -4.28 10.39
N PRO A 237 -1.94 -3.94 11.62
CA PRO A 237 -1.73 -4.92 12.69
C PRO A 237 -3.01 -5.67 13.09
N GLY A 238 -4.20 -5.09 12.85
CA GLY A 238 -5.49 -5.73 13.06
C GLY A 238 -5.87 -6.72 11.96
N TYR A 239 -5.19 -6.69 10.82
CA TYR A 239 -5.48 -7.58 9.70
C TYR A 239 -4.81 -8.95 9.86
N HIS A 240 -5.59 -10.02 9.64
CA HIS A 240 -5.15 -11.42 9.84
C HIS A 240 -3.89 -11.86 9.06
N ALA A 241 -3.42 -11.05 8.09
CA ALA A 241 -2.25 -11.39 7.28
C ALA A 241 -0.91 -11.17 7.99
N ILE A 242 -0.83 -10.35 9.06
CA ILE A 242 0.47 -10.00 9.68
C ILE A 242 1.22 -11.23 10.21
N ASP A 243 0.51 -12.20 10.80
CA ASP A 243 1.10 -13.44 11.29
C ASP A 243 1.62 -14.35 10.16
N VAL A 244 1.06 -14.22 8.95
CA VAL A 244 1.58 -14.93 7.78
C VAL A 244 2.98 -14.41 7.45
N TYR A 245 3.18 -13.09 7.44
CA TYR A 245 4.48 -12.50 7.15
C TYR A 245 5.51 -12.87 8.21
N ARG A 246 5.14 -12.80 9.49
CA ARG A 246 6.04 -13.19 10.59
C ARG A 246 6.51 -14.64 10.48
N ARG A 247 5.60 -15.57 10.14
CA ARG A 247 5.96 -16.98 9.90
C ARG A 247 6.87 -17.19 8.69
N LEU A 248 6.82 -16.29 7.71
CA LEU A 248 7.73 -16.29 6.56
C LEU A 248 9.09 -15.65 6.85
N GLY A 249 9.33 -15.16 8.08
CA GLY A 249 10.59 -14.56 8.49
C GLY A 249 10.62 -13.03 8.44
N PHE A 250 9.50 -12.37 8.18
CA PHE A 250 9.41 -10.92 8.35
C PHE A 250 9.41 -10.55 9.84
N ALA A 251 10.16 -9.52 10.20
CA ALA A 251 10.21 -8.98 11.56
C ALA A 251 9.70 -7.54 11.56
N ASP A 252 8.98 -7.15 12.62
CA ASP A 252 8.55 -5.78 12.85
C ASP A 252 9.77 -4.84 12.93
N ALA A 253 9.71 -3.74 12.18
CA ALA A 253 10.80 -2.77 12.08
C ALA A 253 10.37 -1.37 12.54
N GLU A 254 9.20 -0.91 12.09
CA GLU A 254 8.69 0.43 12.35
C GLU A 254 7.15 0.42 12.40
N HIS A 255 6.56 1.55 12.80
CA HIS A 255 5.13 1.82 12.66
C HIS A 255 4.92 3.08 11.83
N GLN A 256 4.12 2.99 10.77
CA GLN A 256 3.79 4.08 9.86
C GLN A 256 2.45 4.69 10.24
N VAL A 257 2.40 6.01 10.41
CA VAL A 257 1.20 6.74 10.82
C VAL A 257 0.56 7.45 9.64
N ARG A 258 -0.74 7.20 9.45
CA ARG A 258 -1.59 7.79 8.43
C ARG A 258 -2.77 8.48 9.12
N LEU A 259 -2.97 9.76 8.84
CA LEU A 259 -4.13 10.53 9.31
C LEU A 259 -5.07 10.80 8.14
N CYS A 260 -6.29 10.28 8.25
CA CYS A 260 -7.28 10.29 7.18
C CYS A 260 -8.53 11.05 7.62
N ARG A 261 -9.14 11.85 6.73
CA ARG A 261 -10.53 12.26 6.86
C ARG A 261 -11.24 11.98 5.54
N ALA A 262 -12.27 11.16 5.57
CA ALA A 262 -13.12 10.93 4.41
C ALA A 262 -13.95 12.19 4.07
N PRO A 263 -14.41 12.35 2.82
CA PRO A 263 -15.41 13.34 2.47
C PRO A 263 -16.63 13.22 3.39
N ALA A 264 -17.26 14.35 3.70
CA ALA A 264 -18.51 14.30 4.43
C ALA A 264 -19.54 13.50 3.61
N PRO A 265 -20.35 12.62 4.23
CA PRO A 265 -21.40 11.94 3.50
C PRO A 265 -22.32 13.01 2.88
N THR A 266 -22.49 12.97 1.55
CA THR A 266 -23.47 13.80 0.87
C THR A 266 -24.83 13.52 1.52
N ARG A 267 -25.40 14.52 2.17
CA ARG A 267 -26.78 14.45 2.62
C ARG A 267 -27.63 14.35 1.37
N SER A 268 -28.22 13.19 1.12
CA SER A 268 -29.31 13.05 0.17
C SER A 268 -30.45 13.90 0.70
N ASP A 269 -30.72 15.03 0.04
CA ASP A 269 -31.95 15.80 0.24
C ASP A 269 -33.17 15.07 -0.34
#